data_AF-A0A7U2FC02-F1
#
_entry.id   AF-A0A7U2FC02-F1
#
_cell.length_a   1.000
_cell.length_b   1.000
_cell.length_c   1.000
_cell.angle_alpha   90.00
_cell.angle_beta   90.00
_cell.angle_gamma   90.00
#
_symmetry.space_group_name_H-M   'P 1'
#
loop_
_entity.id
_entity.type
_entity.pdbx_description
1 polymer ?
#
loop_
_entity_poly.entity_id
_entity_poly.type
_entity_poly.pdbx_seq_one_letter_code
_entity_poly.pdbx_strand_id
1 'polypeptide(L)' 'MPYFHVWFELDGGMGHIVEDERRWPRGDLFAREVLGGMLDVGMEVQKRQGKWVKDDRRVERWRKGWRKFDWTRVLTEG' A
#
# COMPACT_ATOMS: atom_id res chain seq x y z
N MET A 1 13.91 -3.62 16.13
CA MET A 1 12.74 -3.00 16.79
C MET A 1 11.72 -2.73 15.69
N PRO A 2 10.54 -3.34 15.72
CA PRO A 2 9.54 -3.15 14.67
C PRO A 2 9.05 -1.70 14.67
N TYR A 3 8.67 -1.20 13.51
CA TYR A 3 8.22 0.17 13.33
C TYR A 3 7.17 0.27 12.23
N PHE A 4 6.35 1.30 12.32
CA PHE A 4 5.43 1.74 11.30
C PHE A 4 5.86 3.11 10.80
N HIS A 5 5.80 3.34 9.49
CA HIS A 5 6.17 4.62 8.89
C HIS A 5 5.18 4.96 7.79
N VAL A 6 4.73 6.21 7.77
CA VAL A 6 3.93 6.79 6.69
C VAL A 6 4.61 8.05 6.17
N TRP A 7 4.65 8.21 4.85
CA TRP A 7 5.10 9.44 4.19
C TRP A 7 3.89 10.15 3.60
N PHE A 8 3.86 11.47 3.73
CA PHE A 8 2.86 12.34 3.09
C PHE A 8 3.49 13.14 1.95
N GLU A 9 4.80 13.34 2.00
CA GLU A 9 5.60 14.07 1.01
C GLU A 9 6.91 13.32 0.73
N LEU A 10 7.81 13.89 -0.07
CA LEU A 10 9.07 13.23 -0.43
C LEU A 10 10.04 13.08 0.75
N ASP A 11 9.98 13.99 1.71
CA ASP A 11 10.83 14.05 2.91
C ASP A 11 10.04 14.20 4.22
N GLY A 12 8.71 14.23 4.13
CA GLY A 12 7.79 14.43 5.25
C GLY A 12 6.95 13.21 5.59
N GLY A 13 6.84 12.89 6.89
CA GLY A 13 6.10 11.73 7.35
C GLY A 13 6.06 11.57 8.87
N MET A 14 5.57 10.42 9.32
CA MET A 14 5.51 10.04 10.74
C MET A 14 6.02 8.62 10.94
N GLY A 15 6.98 8.46 11.85
CA GLY A 15 7.47 7.16 12.31
C GLY A 15 6.93 6.81 13.69
N HIS A 16 6.52 5.56 13.88
CA HIS A 16 6.11 5.00 15.15
C HIS A 16 6.89 3.72 15.44
N ILE A 17 7.52 3.67 16.60
CA ILE A 17 8.23 2.47 17.07
C ILE A 17 7.20 1.56 17.75
N VAL A 18 7.13 0.31 17.30
CA VAL A 18 6.22 -0.69 17.87
C VAL A 18 6.95 -1.41 19.00
N GLU A 19 6.49 -1.20 20.23
CA GLU A 19 7.13 -1.79 21.42
C GLU A 19 6.55 -3.16 21.78
N ASP A 20 5.24 -3.34 21.64
CA ASP A 20 4.52 -4.61 21.90
C ASP A 20 3.74 -5.07 20.66
N GLU A 21 4.35 -5.95 19.88
CA GLU A 21 3.74 -6.55 18.69
C GLU A 21 2.43 -7.30 18.99
N ARG A 22 2.20 -7.76 20.22
CA ARG A 22 0.97 -8.49 20.58
C ARG A 22 -0.26 -7.58 20.65
N ARG A 23 -0.04 -6.28 20.86
CA ARG A 23 -1.08 -5.24 20.86
C ARG A 23 -1.20 -4.53 19.53
N TRP A 24 -0.22 -4.68 18.65
CA TRP A 24 -0.23 -4.09 17.31
C TRP A 24 -1.15 -4.88 16.37
N PRO A 25 -1.96 -4.23 15.51
CA PRO A 25 -2.76 -4.92 14.51
C PRO A 25 -1.89 -5.81 13.60
N ARG A 26 -2.35 -7.04 13.33
CA ARG A 26 -1.55 -8.02 12.58
C ARG A 26 -1.30 -7.57 11.14
N GLY A 27 -0.07 -7.78 10.67
CA GLY A 27 0.33 -7.48 9.29
C GLY A 27 0.16 -6.00 8.97
N ASP A 28 -0.58 -5.70 7.90
CA ASP A 28 -0.83 -4.35 7.41
C ASP A 28 -2.18 -3.77 7.89
N LEU A 29 -2.86 -4.45 8.83
CA LEU A 29 -4.21 -4.06 9.27
C LEU A 29 -4.27 -2.66 9.88
N PHE A 30 -3.22 -2.23 10.59
CA PHE A 30 -3.17 -0.86 11.13
C PHE A 30 -3.36 0.19 10.03
N ALA A 31 -2.60 0.07 8.92
CA ALA A 31 -2.72 1.00 7.80
C ALA A 31 -4.08 0.89 7.10
N ARG A 32 -4.60 -0.32 6.93
CA ARG A 32 -5.87 -0.54 6.23
C ARG A 32 -7.09 -0.04 7.00
N GLU A 33 -7.10 -0.18 8.33
CA GLU A 33 -8.18 0.32 9.17
C GLU A 33 -8.16 1.85 9.22
N VAL A 34 -6.98 2.47 9.31
CA VAL A 34 -6.84 3.94 9.23
C VAL A 34 -7.34 4.47 7.89
N LEU A 35 -6.81 3.94 6.77
CA LEU A 35 -7.24 4.37 5.43
C LEU A 35 -8.72 4.06 5.16
N GLY A 36 -9.21 2.92 5.64
CA GLY A 36 -10.59 2.52 5.49
C GLY A 36 -11.55 3.43 6.26
N GLY A 37 -11.20 3.85 7.47
CA GLY A 37 -11.95 4.85 8.23
C GLY A 37 -11.94 6.23 7.55
N MET A 38 -10.80 6.65 6.99
CA MET A 38 -10.70 7.93 6.26
C MET A 38 -11.53 7.95 4.97
N LEU A 39 -11.67 6.82 4.29
CA LEU A 39 -12.33 6.70 2.99
C LEU A 39 -13.76 6.12 3.06
N ASP A 40 -14.28 5.89 4.27
CA ASP A 40 -15.58 5.25 4.52
C ASP A 40 -15.74 3.90 3.78
N VAL A 41 -14.69 3.06 3.87
CA VAL A 41 -14.64 1.74 3.24
C VAL A 41 -15.04 0.66 4.25
N GLY A 42 -15.92 -0.25 3.85
CA GLY A 42 -16.40 -1.33 4.73
C GLY A 42 -15.32 -2.32 5.21
N MET A 43 -15.56 -2.92 6.39
CA MET A 43 -14.61 -3.84 7.05
C MET A 43 -14.27 -5.07 6.19
N GLU A 44 -15.21 -5.52 5.36
CA GLU A 44 -15.03 -6.64 4.44
C GLU A 44 -13.93 -6.39 3.40
N VAL A 45 -13.71 -5.12 3.03
CA VAL A 45 -12.62 -4.71 2.16
C VAL A 45 -11.34 -4.53 2.95
N GLN A 46 -11.39 -3.82 4.10
CA GLN A 46 -10.23 -3.56 4.94
C GLN A 46 -9.51 -4.86 5.36
N LYS A 47 -10.28 -5.87 5.80
CA LYS A 47 -9.75 -7.13 6.33
C LYS A 47 -9.52 -8.21 5.27
N ARG A 48 -9.75 -7.90 3.99
CA ARG A 48 -9.65 -8.88 2.89
C ARG A 48 -8.21 -9.41 2.74
N GLN A 49 -8.04 -10.71 2.92
CA GLN A 49 -6.77 -11.41 2.68
C GLN A 49 -6.81 -12.07 1.29
N GLY A 50 -6.26 -11.36 0.30
CA GLY A 50 -6.16 -11.85 -1.08
C GLY A 50 -4.92 -12.71 -1.30
N LYS A 51 -4.96 -13.55 -2.33
CA LYS A 51 -3.78 -14.22 -2.89
C LYS A 51 -3.39 -13.54 -4.20
N TRP A 52 -2.09 -13.47 -4.46
CA TRP A 52 -1.59 -13.01 -5.75
C TRP A 52 -1.97 -14.00 -6.85
N VAL A 53 -2.48 -13.47 -7.96
CA VAL A 53 -2.80 -14.23 -9.17
C VAL A 53 -2.02 -13.63 -10.33
N LYS A 54 -1.56 -14.47 -11.25
CA LYS A 54 -0.72 -14.01 -12.38
C LYS A 54 -1.51 -13.20 -13.41
N ASP A 55 -2.80 -13.50 -13.60
CA ASP A 55 -3.63 -12.93 -14.66
C ASP A 55 -4.71 -11.99 -14.09
N ASP A 56 -4.27 -10.94 -13.38
CA ASP A 56 -5.17 -9.92 -12.86
C ASP A 56 -5.41 -8.82 -13.91
N ARG A 57 -6.62 -8.80 -14.47
CA ARG A 57 -7.06 -7.84 -15.50
C ARG A 57 -6.90 -6.37 -15.08
N ARG A 58 -6.83 -6.06 -13.78
CA ARG A 58 -6.65 -4.68 -13.28
C ARG A 58 -5.26 -4.12 -13.61
N VAL A 59 -4.26 -5.00 -13.70
CA VAL A 59 -2.86 -4.61 -13.92
C VAL A 59 -2.68 -3.89 -15.26
N GLU A 60 -3.32 -4.38 -16.33
CA GLU A 60 -3.18 -3.80 -17.66
C GLU A 60 -3.74 -2.37 -17.74
N ARG A 61 -4.89 -2.11 -17.10
CA ARG A 61 -5.45 -0.76 -17.03
C ARG A 61 -4.52 0.20 -16.29
N TRP A 62 -3.93 -0.25 -15.18
CA TRP A 62 -2.98 0.54 -14.40
C TRP A 62 -1.73 0.89 -15.23
N ARG A 63 -1.14 -0.11 -15.90
CA ARG A 63 0.05 0.05 -16.76
C ARG A 63 -0.15 1.12 -17.83
N LYS A 64 -1.28 1.11 -18.53
CA LYS A 64 -1.60 2.12 -19.55
C LYS A 64 -1.63 3.54 -18.99
N GLY A 65 -2.19 3.72 -17.78
CA GLY A 65 -2.24 5.03 -17.12
C GLY A 65 -0.87 5.50 -16.62
N TRP A 66 -0.06 4.57 -16.11
CA TRP A 66 1.27 4.87 -15.58
C TRP A 66 2.32 5.17 -16.66
N ARG A 67 2.13 4.66 -17.89
CA ARG A 67 3.12 4.68 -18.98
C ARG A 67 3.79 6.03 -19.25
N LYS A 68 3.09 7.15 -19.05
CA LYS A 68 3.63 8.51 -19.29
C LYS A 68 4.55 9.02 -18.17
N PHE A 69 4.51 8.42 -16.99
CA PHE A 69 5.32 8.78 -15.82
C PHE A 69 6.47 7.79 -15.58
N ASP A 70 6.47 6.68 -16.31
CA ASP A 70 7.43 5.61 -16.12
C ASP A 70 8.78 5.94 -16.78
N TRP A 71 9.72 6.42 -15.97
CA TRP A 71 11.08 6.71 -16.41
C TRP A 71 11.85 5.44 -16.80
N THR A 72 11.48 4.26 -16.29
CA THR A 72 12.22 3.00 -16.56
C THR A 72 12.09 2.54 -18.01
N ARG A 73 11.13 3.09 -18.76
CA ARG A 73 10.98 2.84 -20.20
C ARG A 73 12.21 3.25 -21.00
N VAL A 74 12.98 4.24 -20.54
CA VAL A 74 14.26 4.60 -21.16
C VAL A 74 15.28 3.45 -21.10
N LEU A 75 15.19 2.57 -20.09
CA LEU A 75 16.08 1.42 -19.93
C LEU A 75 15.69 0.22 -20.82
N THR A 76 14.43 0.17 -21.28
CA THR A 76 13.87 -1.02 -21.95
C THR A 76 13.44 -0.78 -23.39
N GLU A 77 13.09 0.45 -23.76
CA GLU A 77 12.60 0.83 -25.09
C GLU A 77 13.59 1.74 -25.85
N GLY A 78 14.77 1.98 -25.28
CA GLY A 78 15.86 2.76 -25.87
C GLY A 78 16.64 2.01 -26.94
#